data_AF-A0A3D1ZI28-F1
#
_entry.id   AF-A0A3D1ZI28-F1
#
_cell.length_a   1.000
_cell.length_b   1.000
_cell.length_c   1.000
_cell.angle_alpha   90.00
_cell.angle_beta   90.00
_cell.angle_gamma   90.00
#
_symmetry.space_group_name_H-M   'P 1'
#
loop_
_entity.id
_entity.type
_entity.pdbx_description
1 polymer ?
#
loop_
_entity_poly.entity_id
_entity_poly.type
_entity_poly.pdbx_seq_one_letter_code
_entity_poly.pdbx_strand_id
1 'polypeptide(L)'
;NPVPGFSHKMEGLEAEQTHEFTIEIPDDYQDDAIAGKEASFSVEIKDVKEKILPELDDEFAKGLPEEYESMEALRTEVEQGLNDEAENRSKRQYEDEVVTALLDATTMTLSPVMLDHEIEHIEEDQNRLFEQLNIRRDDYLQSIGTSYQEQRAQARTEAEQRIRRTFALNKLGELENIEVSEDDIDARVEELLAQDPESDDRRQQIEEQRESIERMLKYEKTISLLVTVAKEEAESSEQAESEDSAEQEGSENTDNDNEETTTTDGGDDTDDSQA
;
A
#
# COMPACT_ATOMS: atom_id res chain seq x y z
N ASN A 1 27.75 11.83 -6.24
CA ASN A 1 28.96 11.31 -5.56
C ASN A 1 29.78 10.57 -6.61
N PRO A 2 31.04 10.95 -6.89
CA PRO A 2 31.75 10.44 -8.06
C PRO A 2 32.09 8.95 -7.99
N VAL A 3 32.49 8.42 -6.82
CA VAL A 3 32.65 6.97 -6.60
C VAL A 3 32.33 6.60 -5.14
N PRO A 4 31.94 5.35 -4.84
CA PRO A 4 31.79 4.87 -3.47
C PRO A 4 33.08 5.06 -2.67
N GLY A 5 32.97 5.53 -1.42
CA GLY A 5 34.13 5.82 -0.57
C GLY A 5 34.81 7.18 -0.81
N PHE A 6 34.45 7.91 -1.86
CA PHE A 6 35.01 9.25 -2.13
C PHE A 6 34.70 10.26 -1.01
N SER A 7 33.45 10.32 -0.54
CA SER A 7 33.06 11.24 0.54
C SER A 7 33.85 10.99 1.82
N HIS A 8 34.12 9.73 2.18
CA HIS A 8 34.88 9.39 3.39
C HIS A 8 36.33 9.88 3.30
N LYS A 9 36.93 9.95 2.11
CA LYS A 9 38.28 10.51 1.93
C LYS A 9 38.32 12.04 2.02
N MET A 10 37.16 12.71 1.96
CA MET A 10 37.03 14.16 2.13
C MET A 10 36.78 14.59 3.57
N GLU A 11 36.43 13.65 4.45
CA GLU A 11 36.17 13.95 5.86
C GLU A 11 37.45 14.42 6.58
N GLY A 12 37.37 15.55 7.26
CA GLY A 12 38.48 16.12 8.03
C GLY A 12 39.52 16.87 7.21
N LEU A 13 39.30 17.06 5.90
CA LEU A 13 40.17 17.89 5.06
C LEU A 13 39.81 19.38 5.19
N GLU A 14 40.83 20.24 5.11
CA GLU A 14 40.68 21.69 5.25
C GLU A 14 40.57 22.39 3.87
N ALA A 15 39.96 23.57 3.86
CA ALA A 15 39.90 24.40 2.65
C ALA A 15 41.30 24.81 2.16
N GLU A 16 41.40 25.07 0.86
CA GLU A 16 42.61 25.50 0.14
C GLU A 16 43.76 24.47 0.14
N GLN A 17 43.47 23.20 0.47
CA GLN A 17 44.42 22.11 0.40
C GLN A 17 44.17 21.21 -0.81
N THR A 18 45.26 20.79 -1.44
CA THR A 18 45.24 19.72 -2.45
C THR A 18 45.55 18.41 -1.75
N HIS A 19 44.65 17.44 -1.86
CA HIS A 19 44.81 16.10 -1.34
C HIS A 19 44.78 15.09 -2.47
N GLU A 20 45.71 14.14 -2.42
CA GLU A 20 45.77 13.02 -3.35
C GLU A 20 45.50 11.72 -2.60
N PHE A 21 44.53 10.95 -3.08
CA PHE A 21 44.23 9.64 -2.53
C PHE A 21 43.80 8.68 -3.65
N THR A 22 43.93 7.39 -3.36
CA THR A 22 43.52 6.31 -4.26
C THR A 22 42.31 5.59 -3.68
N ILE A 23 41.35 5.25 -4.53
CA ILE A 23 40.16 4.46 -4.18
C ILE A 23 40.11 3.25 -5.13
N GLU A 24 39.94 2.07 -4.55
CA GLU A 24 39.59 0.85 -5.28
C GLU A 24 38.10 0.88 -5.62
N ILE A 25 37.77 0.83 -6.91
CA ILE A 25 36.39 0.82 -7.38
C ILE A 25 35.89 -0.64 -7.35
N PRO A 26 34.72 -0.93 -6.74
CA PRO A 26 34.14 -2.26 -6.75
C PRO A 26 33.98 -2.83 -8.17
N ASP A 27 34.04 -4.16 -8.31
CA ASP A 27 33.78 -4.85 -9.59
C ASP A 27 32.34 -4.67 -10.08
N ASP A 28 31.41 -4.33 -9.19
CA ASP A 28 29.98 -4.11 -9.46
C ASP A 28 29.62 -2.62 -9.68
N TYR A 29 30.59 -1.82 -10.13
CA TYR A 29 30.36 -0.41 -10.42
C TYR A 29 29.73 -0.22 -11.81
N GLN A 30 28.78 0.71 -11.94
CA GLN A 30 27.95 0.91 -13.15
C GLN A 30 28.75 1.20 -14.44
N ASP A 31 30.02 1.60 -14.34
CA ASP A 31 30.90 1.86 -15.47
C ASP A 31 31.98 0.77 -15.60
N ASP A 32 31.76 -0.17 -16.53
CA ASP A 32 32.66 -1.28 -16.86
C ASP A 32 34.09 -0.82 -17.22
N ALA A 33 34.26 0.43 -17.65
CA ALA A 33 35.58 0.95 -18.01
C ALA A 33 36.47 1.20 -16.78
N ILE A 34 35.87 1.40 -15.60
CA ILE A 34 36.57 1.72 -14.34
C ILE A 34 36.25 0.75 -13.19
N ALA A 35 35.26 -0.14 -13.36
CA ALA A 35 34.98 -1.24 -12.44
C ALA A 35 36.23 -2.10 -12.20
N GLY A 36 36.51 -2.42 -10.93
CA GLY A 36 37.67 -3.24 -10.51
C GLY A 36 39.04 -2.56 -10.65
N LYS A 37 39.11 -1.26 -10.98
CA LYS A 37 40.37 -0.52 -11.12
C LYS A 37 40.62 0.41 -9.93
N GLU A 38 41.90 0.68 -9.69
CA GLU A 38 42.34 1.74 -8.78
C GLU A 38 42.27 3.11 -9.48
N ALA A 39 41.51 4.04 -8.90
CA ALA A 39 41.42 5.41 -9.37
C ALA A 39 42.16 6.36 -8.40
N SER A 40 43.16 7.08 -8.93
CA SER A 40 43.86 8.15 -8.22
C SER A 40 43.13 9.48 -8.42
N PHE A 41 42.71 10.11 -7.33
CA PHE A 41 42.08 11.43 -7.35
C PHE A 41 43.04 12.47 -6.78
N SER A 42 43.20 13.58 -7.50
CA SER A 42 43.82 14.81 -7.00
C SER A 42 42.71 15.84 -6.84
N VAL A 43 42.40 16.20 -5.59
CA VAL A 43 41.26 17.06 -5.26
C VAL A 43 41.74 18.30 -4.54
N GLU A 44 41.36 19.45 -5.08
CA GLU A 44 41.58 20.76 -4.49
C GLU A 44 40.28 21.23 -3.83
N ILE A 45 40.31 21.41 -2.51
CA ILE A 45 39.15 21.89 -1.76
C ILE A 45 39.11 23.40 -1.87
N LYS A 46 38.18 23.94 -2.66
CA LYS A 46 38.05 25.39 -2.85
C LYS A 46 37.44 26.08 -1.64
N ASP A 47 36.44 25.46 -1.02
CA ASP A 47 35.69 26.04 0.08
C ASP A 47 35.03 24.91 0.88
N VAL A 48 34.96 25.06 2.20
CA VAL A 48 34.26 24.14 3.10
C VAL A 48 33.13 24.94 3.74
N LYS A 49 31.90 24.64 3.30
CA LYS A 49 30.70 25.29 3.82
C LYS A 49 29.95 24.35 4.73
N GLU A 50 29.59 24.84 5.91
CA GLU A 50 28.68 24.15 6.81
C GLU A 50 27.23 24.54 6.47
N LYS A 51 26.35 23.55 6.35
CA LYS A 51 24.91 23.79 6.21
C LYS A 51 24.34 24.08 7.60
N ILE A 52 24.24 25.36 7.93
CA ILE A 52 23.55 25.82 9.14
C ILE A 52 22.05 25.67 8.88
N LEU A 53 21.40 24.81 9.66
CA LEU A 53 19.95 24.69 9.64
C LEU A 53 19.34 25.96 10.27
N PRO A 54 18.33 26.57 9.64
CA PRO A 54 17.61 27.68 10.25
C PRO A 54 16.92 27.23 11.54
N GLU A 55 16.69 28.17 12.45
CA GLU A 55 15.86 27.90 13.62
C GLU A 55 14.41 27.64 13.17
N LEU A 56 13.72 26.73 13.85
CA LEU A 56 12.33 26.37 13.53
C LEU A 56 11.38 27.39 14.19
N ASP A 57 11.37 28.61 13.64
CA ASP A 57 10.57 29.75 14.09
C ASP A 57 9.62 30.27 13.00
N ASP A 58 8.82 31.28 13.32
CA ASP A 58 7.83 31.82 12.39
C ASP A 58 8.47 32.44 11.13
N GLU A 59 9.75 32.85 11.18
CA GLU A 59 10.47 33.32 9.99
C GLU A 59 10.81 32.16 9.06
N PHE A 60 11.15 30.99 9.61
CA PHE A 60 11.31 29.77 8.82
C PHE A 60 10.01 29.38 8.11
N ALA A 61 8.86 29.38 8.82
CA ALA A 61 7.57 29.04 8.25
C ALA A 61 7.17 29.98 7.08
N LYS A 62 7.44 31.28 7.22
CA LYS A 62 7.21 32.29 6.18
C LYS A 62 8.19 32.22 5.02
N GLY A 63 9.37 31.64 5.24
CA GLY A 63 10.39 31.44 4.20
C GLY A 63 10.11 30.27 3.26
N LEU A 64 9.07 29.47 3.52
CA LEU A 64 8.67 28.37 2.66
C LEU A 64 7.86 28.85 1.45
N PRO A 65 7.86 28.10 0.33
CA PRO A 65 7.15 28.47 -0.90
C PRO A 65 5.64 28.68 -0.72
N GLU A 66 5.05 27.99 0.25
CA GLU A 66 3.62 28.05 0.60
C GLU A 66 3.29 29.19 1.58
N GLU A 67 4.30 29.94 2.04
CA GLU A 67 4.18 31.15 2.88
C GLU A 67 3.27 30.99 4.12
N TYR A 68 3.58 30.01 4.98
CA TYR A 68 2.80 29.79 6.21
C TYR A 68 2.91 30.97 7.19
N GLU A 69 1.79 31.32 7.84
CA GLU A 69 1.72 32.48 8.75
C GLU A 69 2.56 32.31 10.03
N SER A 70 2.73 31.07 10.50
CA SER A 70 3.46 30.70 11.72
C SER A 70 3.95 29.24 11.69
N MET A 71 4.83 28.89 12.64
CA MET A 71 5.24 27.49 12.84
C MET A 71 4.08 26.57 13.27
N GLU A 72 3.07 27.12 13.94
CA GLU A 72 1.88 26.36 14.33
C GLU A 72 1.03 26.01 13.10
N ALA A 73 0.87 26.96 12.16
CA ALA A 73 0.20 26.72 10.90
C ALA A 73 0.94 25.65 10.07
N LEU A 74 2.27 25.74 9.96
CA LEU A 74 3.09 24.73 9.27
C LEU A 74 2.93 23.34 9.92
N ARG A 75 2.96 23.25 11.25
CA ARG A 75 2.76 21.97 11.96
C ARG A 75 1.37 21.38 11.72
N THR A 76 0.35 22.23 11.72
CA THR A 76 -1.03 21.81 11.49
C THR A 76 -1.20 21.25 10.08
N GLU A 77 -0.64 21.92 9.06
CA GLU A 77 -0.66 21.43 7.68
C GLU A 77 0.09 20.10 7.54
N VAL A 78 1.28 19.98 8.13
CA VAL A 78 2.06 18.73 8.09
C VAL A 78 1.31 17.61 8.81
N GLU A 79 0.67 17.89 9.95
CA GLU A 79 -0.13 16.92 10.69
C GLU A 79 -1.36 16.48 9.88
N GLN A 80 -2.05 17.42 9.21
CA GLN A 80 -3.15 17.11 8.30
C GLN A 80 -2.68 16.25 7.13
N GLY A 81 -1.59 16.62 6.45
CA GLY A 81 -1.04 15.84 5.35
C GLY A 81 -0.62 14.42 5.76
N LEU A 82 -0.03 14.26 6.95
CA LEU A 82 0.31 12.94 7.49
C LEU A 82 -0.93 12.12 7.86
N ASN A 83 -1.96 12.75 8.42
CA ASN A 83 -3.23 12.08 8.72
C ASN A 83 -3.94 11.64 7.45
N ASP A 84 -4.00 12.50 6.43
CA ASP A 84 -4.58 12.18 5.12
C ASP A 84 -3.81 11.05 4.44
N GLU A 85 -2.47 11.06 4.49
CA GLU A 85 -1.64 9.97 3.97
C GLU A 85 -1.92 8.66 4.71
N ALA A 86 -2.00 8.71 6.04
CA ALA A 86 -2.25 7.54 6.88
C ALA A 86 -3.66 6.97 6.66
N GLU A 87 -4.69 7.82 6.59
CA GLU A 87 -6.07 7.43 6.31
C GLU A 87 -6.19 6.80 4.92
N ASN A 88 -5.61 7.44 3.90
CA ASN A 88 -5.60 6.90 2.54
C ASN A 88 -4.85 5.57 2.45
N ARG A 89 -3.73 5.41 3.17
CA ARG A 89 -2.99 4.14 3.23
C ARG A 89 -3.83 3.06 3.89
N SER A 90 -4.43 3.35 5.05
CA SER A 90 -5.27 2.42 5.79
C SER A 90 -6.48 1.99 4.96
N LYS A 91 -7.17 2.94 4.31
CA LYS A 91 -8.29 2.67 3.41
C LYS A 91 -7.91 1.73 2.27
N ARG A 92 -6.80 2.02 1.56
CA ARG A 92 -6.33 1.16 0.45
C ARG A 92 -5.95 -0.23 0.92
N GLN A 93 -5.26 -0.33 2.05
CA GLN A 93 -4.90 -1.62 2.62
C GLN A 93 -6.15 -2.44 2.94
N TYR A 94 -7.13 -1.83 3.60
CA TYR A 94 -8.40 -2.50 3.90
C TYR A 94 -9.12 -2.92 2.61
N GLU A 95 -9.23 -2.04 1.61
CA GLU A 95 -9.82 -2.38 0.30
C GLU A 95 -9.12 -3.58 -0.36
N ASP A 96 -7.79 -3.61 -0.36
CA ASP A 96 -7.02 -4.73 -0.92
C ASP A 96 -7.19 -6.02 -0.11
N GLU A 97 -7.30 -5.95 1.21
CA GLU A 97 -7.57 -7.10 2.07
C GLU A 97 -8.97 -7.70 1.80
N VAL A 98 -10.00 -6.86 1.69
CA VAL A 98 -11.36 -7.32 1.39
C VAL A 98 -11.44 -7.91 -0.02
N VAL A 99 -10.78 -7.29 -1.01
CA VAL A 99 -10.68 -7.86 -2.36
C VAL A 99 -9.94 -9.19 -2.35
N THR A 100 -8.88 -9.32 -1.56
CA THR A 100 -8.15 -10.59 -1.42
C THR A 100 -9.04 -11.68 -0.81
N ALA A 101 -9.82 -11.35 0.22
CA ALA A 101 -10.79 -12.27 0.82
C ALA A 101 -11.85 -12.74 -0.20
N LEU A 102 -12.35 -11.83 -1.05
CA LEU A 102 -13.22 -12.18 -2.18
C LEU A 102 -12.53 -13.15 -3.13
N LEU A 103 -11.26 -12.89 -3.48
CA LEU A 103 -10.51 -13.74 -4.40
C LEU A 103 -10.26 -15.15 -3.85
N ASP A 104 -10.04 -15.27 -2.54
CA ASP A 104 -9.87 -16.56 -1.86
C ASP A 104 -11.17 -17.36 -1.78
N ALA A 105 -12.32 -16.68 -1.64
CA ALA A 105 -13.64 -17.30 -1.68
C ALA A 105 -14.09 -17.69 -3.10
N THR A 106 -13.44 -17.20 -4.15
CA THR A 106 -13.83 -17.44 -5.55
C THR A 106 -12.97 -18.51 -6.23
N THR A 107 -13.63 -19.44 -6.92
CA THR A 107 -12.96 -20.41 -7.79
C THR A 107 -13.00 -19.93 -9.23
N MET A 108 -11.83 -19.73 -9.83
CA MET A 108 -11.71 -19.28 -11.22
C MET A 108 -10.72 -20.17 -11.99
N THR A 109 -11.06 -20.52 -13.22
CA THR A 109 -10.15 -21.24 -14.12
C THR A 109 -9.72 -20.30 -15.23
N LEU A 110 -8.42 -19.99 -15.27
CA LEU A 110 -7.85 -19.11 -16.29
C LEU A 110 -7.36 -19.91 -17.49
N SER A 111 -7.63 -19.40 -18.70
CA SER A 111 -7.06 -19.94 -19.93
C SER A 111 -5.58 -19.56 -20.04
N PRO A 112 -4.69 -20.47 -20.44
CA PRO A 112 -3.27 -20.14 -20.68
C PRO A 112 -3.09 -18.95 -21.64
N VAL A 113 -3.94 -18.85 -22.66
CA VAL A 113 -3.88 -17.75 -23.64
C VAL A 113 -4.17 -16.39 -23.01
N MET A 114 -5.10 -16.33 -22.05
CA MET A 114 -5.39 -15.08 -21.34
C MET A 114 -4.22 -14.68 -20.44
N LEU A 115 -3.62 -15.67 -19.76
CA LEU A 115 -2.49 -15.43 -18.89
C LEU A 115 -1.26 -14.96 -19.68
N ASP A 116 -0.97 -15.58 -20.83
CA ASP A 116 0.14 -15.19 -21.69
C ASP A 116 -0.03 -13.75 -22.22
N HIS A 117 -1.24 -13.38 -22.64
CA HIS A 117 -1.54 -12.02 -23.11
C HIS A 117 -1.40 -10.97 -21.99
N GLU A 118 -1.79 -11.30 -20.76
CA GLU A 118 -1.63 -10.39 -19.63
C GLU A 118 -0.16 -10.24 -19.22
N ILE A 119 0.63 -11.32 -19.26
CA ILE A 119 2.08 -11.25 -19.04
C ILE A 119 2.72 -10.33 -20.07
N GLU A 120 2.35 -10.45 -21.34
CA GLU A 120 2.84 -9.57 -22.41
C GLU A 120 2.50 -8.10 -22.11
N HIS A 121 1.27 -7.81 -21.66
CA HIS A 121 0.89 -6.45 -21.24
C HIS A 121 1.74 -5.93 -20.08
N ILE A 122 1.96 -6.73 -19.04
CA ILE A 122 2.80 -6.33 -17.89
C ILE A 122 4.25 -6.07 -18.36
N GLU A 123 4.79 -6.90 -19.25
CA GLU A 123 6.13 -6.68 -19.82
C GLU A 123 6.18 -5.41 -20.69
N GLU A 124 5.15 -5.13 -21.49
CA GLU A 124 5.05 -3.92 -22.31
C GLU A 124 4.98 -2.64 -21.46
N ASP A 125 4.18 -2.66 -20.39
CA ASP A 125 4.06 -1.53 -19.45
C ASP A 125 5.39 -1.25 -18.75
N GLN A 126 6.11 -2.29 -18.31
CA GLN A 126 7.46 -2.15 -17.76
C GLN A 126 8.46 -1.63 -18.79
N ASN A 127 8.44 -2.15 -20.02
CA ASN A 127 9.36 -1.68 -21.06
C ASN A 127 9.12 -0.20 -21.40
N ARG A 128 7.86 0.24 -21.45
CA ARG A 128 7.51 1.64 -21.65
C ARG A 128 8.04 2.53 -20.53
N LEU A 129 7.95 2.07 -19.28
CA LEU A 129 8.52 2.77 -18.13
C LEU A 129 10.05 2.87 -18.24
N PHE A 130 10.72 1.78 -18.62
CA PHE A 130 12.17 1.79 -18.83
C PHE A 130 12.61 2.76 -19.93
N GLU A 131 11.88 2.80 -21.06
CA GLU A 131 12.13 3.76 -22.14
C GLU A 131 11.98 5.21 -21.66
N GLN A 132 10.92 5.51 -20.88
CA GLN A 132 10.70 6.85 -20.33
C GLN A 132 11.83 7.28 -19.38
N LEU A 133 12.35 6.35 -18.59
CA LEU A 133 13.44 6.60 -17.65
C LEU A 133 14.83 6.48 -18.29
N ASN A 134 14.92 6.16 -19.59
CA ASN A 134 16.16 5.86 -20.31
C ASN A 134 17.00 4.74 -19.62
N ILE A 135 16.32 3.78 -19.03
CA ILE A 135 16.92 2.61 -18.37
C ILE A 135 16.94 1.45 -19.36
N ARG A 136 18.07 0.75 -19.46
CA ARG A 136 18.13 -0.53 -20.19
C ARG A 136 17.66 -1.64 -19.26
N ARG A 137 16.74 -2.49 -19.73
CA ARG A 137 16.20 -3.61 -18.95
C ARG A 137 17.29 -4.51 -18.38
N ASP A 138 18.30 -4.84 -19.19
CA ASP A 138 19.39 -5.74 -18.78
C ASP A 138 20.18 -5.15 -17.59
N ASP A 139 20.51 -3.86 -17.65
CA ASP A 139 21.21 -3.13 -16.59
C ASP A 139 20.35 -3.07 -15.32
N TYR A 140 19.03 -2.87 -15.45
CA TYR A 140 18.10 -2.89 -14.32
C TYR A 140 18.05 -4.27 -13.65
N LEU A 141 17.86 -5.34 -14.44
CA LEU A 141 17.82 -6.72 -13.95
C LEU A 141 19.11 -7.11 -13.24
N GLN A 142 20.27 -6.69 -13.77
CA GLN A 142 21.56 -6.88 -13.13
C GLN A 142 21.62 -6.14 -11.78
N SER A 143 21.15 -4.89 -11.71
CA SER A 143 21.17 -4.10 -10.47
C SER A 143 20.36 -4.70 -9.32
N ILE A 144 19.27 -5.40 -9.62
CA ILE A 144 18.44 -6.10 -8.62
C ILE A 144 18.79 -7.59 -8.49
N GLY A 145 19.84 -8.05 -9.17
CA GLY A 145 20.31 -9.44 -9.15
C GLY A 145 19.27 -10.46 -9.61
N THR A 146 18.36 -10.09 -10.51
CA THR A 146 17.25 -10.92 -10.98
C THR A 146 17.44 -11.29 -12.45
N SER A 147 16.98 -12.49 -12.85
CA SER A 147 16.99 -12.92 -14.25
C SER A 147 15.69 -12.59 -14.99
N TYR A 148 15.73 -12.52 -16.33
CA TYR A 148 14.53 -12.39 -17.17
C TYR A 148 13.48 -13.48 -16.86
N GLN A 149 13.93 -14.70 -16.57
CA GLN A 149 13.03 -15.81 -16.26
C GLN A 149 12.30 -15.62 -14.93
N GLU A 150 12.99 -15.12 -13.91
CA GLU A 150 12.39 -14.80 -12.61
C GLU A 150 11.44 -13.61 -12.72
N GLN A 151 11.82 -12.56 -13.46
CA GLN A 151 10.92 -11.44 -13.75
C GLN A 151 9.64 -11.93 -14.44
N ARG A 152 9.77 -12.80 -15.44
CA ARG A 152 8.60 -13.37 -16.13
C ARG A 152 7.75 -14.27 -15.23
N ALA A 153 8.37 -14.99 -14.29
CA ALA A 153 7.64 -15.77 -13.29
C ALA A 153 6.88 -14.87 -12.30
N GLN A 154 7.47 -13.76 -11.88
CA GLN A 154 6.80 -12.74 -11.07
C GLN A 154 5.62 -12.11 -11.84
N ALA A 155 5.85 -11.71 -13.08
CA ALA A 155 4.80 -11.19 -13.96
C ALA A 155 3.65 -12.18 -14.17
N ARG A 156 3.94 -13.50 -14.17
CA ARG A 156 2.89 -14.53 -14.24
C ARG A 156 2.00 -14.56 -13.00
N THR A 157 2.59 -14.48 -11.81
CA THR A 157 1.82 -14.41 -10.56
C THR A 157 0.98 -13.13 -10.52
N GLU A 158 1.57 -12.00 -10.91
CA GLU A 158 0.89 -10.71 -11.01
C GLU A 158 -0.26 -10.74 -12.02
N ALA A 159 -0.03 -11.29 -13.21
CA ALA A 159 -1.04 -11.47 -14.26
C ALA A 159 -2.23 -12.31 -13.77
N GLU A 160 -1.96 -13.42 -13.08
CA GLU A 160 -3.02 -14.25 -12.49
C GLU A 160 -3.85 -13.45 -11.49
N GLN A 161 -3.21 -12.71 -10.59
CA GLN A 161 -3.91 -11.88 -9.60
C GLN A 161 -4.72 -10.75 -10.27
N ARG A 162 -4.15 -10.06 -11.26
CA ARG A 162 -4.81 -8.97 -11.99
C ARG A 162 -6.03 -9.46 -12.73
N ILE A 163 -5.92 -10.55 -13.48
CA ILE A 163 -7.06 -11.17 -14.17
C ILE A 163 -8.12 -11.58 -13.15
N ARG A 164 -7.75 -12.31 -12.09
CA ARG A 164 -8.73 -12.76 -11.08
C ARG A 164 -9.45 -11.57 -10.44
N ARG A 165 -8.72 -10.53 -10.05
CA ARG A 165 -9.26 -9.29 -9.48
C ARG A 165 -10.26 -8.63 -10.42
N THR A 166 -9.86 -8.39 -11.68
CA THR A 166 -10.73 -7.75 -12.68
C THR A 166 -11.99 -8.56 -12.94
N PHE A 167 -11.89 -9.88 -13.13
CA PHE A 167 -13.06 -10.72 -13.40
C PHE A 167 -13.99 -10.84 -12.19
N ALA A 168 -13.45 -11.02 -10.98
CA ALA A 168 -14.26 -11.12 -9.77
C ALA A 168 -15.04 -9.82 -9.51
N LEU A 169 -14.37 -8.67 -9.60
CA LEU A 169 -15.00 -7.37 -9.37
C LEU A 169 -16.00 -7.02 -10.47
N ASN A 170 -15.66 -7.26 -11.75
CA ASN A 170 -16.63 -7.06 -12.83
C ASN A 170 -17.87 -7.93 -12.63
N LYS A 171 -17.69 -9.19 -12.23
CA LYS A 171 -18.83 -10.10 -12.03
C LYS A 171 -19.67 -9.69 -10.83
N LEU A 172 -19.05 -9.25 -9.74
CA LEU A 172 -19.75 -8.71 -8.58
C LEU A 172 -20.56 -7.47 -8.95
N GLY A 173 -19.95 -6.52 -9.68
CA GLY A 173 -20.65 -5.31 -10.13
C GLY A 173 -21.81 -5.59 -11.10
N GLU A 174 -21.75 -6.68 -11.88
CA GLU A 174 -22.90 -7.16 -12.66
C GLU A 174 -24.02 -7.74 -11.78
N LEU A 175 -23.66 -8.58 -10.79
CA LEU A 175 -24.64 -9.24 -9.91
C LEU A 175 -25.41 -8.24 -9.05
N GLU A 176 -24.69 -7.24 -8.53
CA GLU A 176 -25.24 -6.16 -7.70
C GLU A 176 -25.84 -5.01 -8.53
N ASN A 177 -25.84 -5.13 -9.86
CA ASN A 177 -26.37 -4.14 -10.81
C ASN A 177 -25.83 -2.72 -10.54
N ILE A 178 -24.50 -2.61 -10.39
CA ILE A 178 -23.85 -1.33 -10.15
C ILE A 178 -23.91 -0.49 -11.42
N GLU A 179 -24.62 0.64 -11.33
CA GLU A 179 -24.75 1.65 -12.37
C GLU A 179 -24.04 2.94 -11.96
N VAL A 180 -23.43 3.58 -12.96
CA VAL A 180 -22.81 4.90 -12.84
C VAL A 180 -23.74 5.87 -13.55
N SER A 181 -24.17 6.92 -12.84
CA SER A 181 -25.02 7.94 -13.44
C SER A 181 -24.20 8.89 -14.30
N GLU A 182 -24.82 9.57 -15.26
CA GLU A 182 -24.14 10.63 -16.03
C GLU A 182 -23.64 11.75 -15.10
N ASP A 183 -24.38 12.06 -14.04
CA ASP A 183 -23.98 13.05 -13.02
C ASP A 183 -22.68 12.64 -12.31
N ASP A 184 -22.47 11.35 -12.01
CA ASP A 184 -21.23 10.85 -11.40
C ASP A 184 -20.03 11.00 -12.35
N ILE A 185 -20.25 10.73 -13.65
CA ILE A 185 -19.23 10.87 -14.69
C ILE A 185 -18.88 12.35 -14.85
N ASP A 186 -19.88 13.22 -14.92
CA ASP A 186 -19.71 14.67 -15.06
C ASP A 186 -18.96 15.25 -13.86
N ALA A 187 -19.33 14.86 -12.63
CA ALA A 187 -18.62 15.26 -11.42
C ALA A 187 -17.14 14.84 -11.45
N ARG A 188 -16.85 13.61 -11.91
CA ARG A 188 -15.48 13.11 -12.04
C ARG A 188 -14.69 13.84 -13.13
N VAL A 189 -15.34 14.16 -14.24
CA VAL A 189 -14.75 14.96 -15.32
C VAL A 189 -14.41 16.37 -14.83
N GLU A 190 -15.30 17.01 -14.07
CA GLU A 190 -15.04 18.32 -13.46
C GLU A 190 -13.86 18.29 -12.47
N GLU A 191 -13.77 17.25 -11.64
CA GLU A 191 -12.65 17.06 -10.71
C GLU A 191 -11.31 16.92 -11.46
N LEU A 192 -11.27 16.13 -12.53
CA LEU A 192 -10.07 15.97 -13.36
C LEU A 192 -9.68 17.26 -14.09
N LEU A 193 -10.66 18.11 -14.41
CA LEU A 193 -10.44 19.42 -15.04
C LEU A 193 -10.03 20.50 -14.03
N ALA A 194 -10.32 20.33 -12.73
CA ALA A 194 -9.96 21.32 -11.71
C ALA A 194 -8.43 21.56 -11.60
N GLN A 195 -7.62 20.59 -12.04
CA GLN A 195 -6.16 20.71 -12.10
C GLN A 195 -5.68 21.64 -13.23
N ASP A 196 -6.44 21.77 -14.32
CA ASP A 196 -6.13 22.63 -15.47
C ASP A 196 -7.42 23.04 -16.21
N PRO A 197 -8.20 23.98 -15.65
CA PRO A 197 -9.55 24.27 -16.13
C PRO A 197 -9.61 25.03 -17.47
N GLU A 198 -8.50 25.64 -17.90
CA GLU A 198 -8.42 26.49 -19.10
C GLU A 198 -7.94 25.74 -20.36
N SER A 199 -7.55 24.47 -20.24
CA SER A 199 -7.02 23.68 -21.35
C SER A 199 -8.13 23.00 -22.16
N ASP A 200 -8.47 23.58 -23.32
CA ASP A 200 -9.43 23.01 -24.27
C ASP A 200 -9.00 21.61 -24.78
N ASP A 201 -7.69 21.41 -25.01
CA ASP A 201 -7.12 20.13 -25.41
C ASP A 201 -7.31 19.06 -24.32
N ARG A 202 -7.15 19.45 -23.04
CA ARG A 202 -7.36 18.56 -21.90
C ARG A 202 -8.82 18.16 -21.75
N ARG A 203 -9.73 19.11 -21.97
CA ARG A 203 -11.18 18.85 -21.96
C ARG A 203 -11.57 17.84 -23.03
N GLN A 204 -11.07 18.00 -24.25
CA GLN A 204 -11.34 17.03 -25.33
C GLN A 204 -10.77 15.65 -24.98
N GLN A 205 -9.55 15.59 -24.44
CA GLN A 205 -8.93 14.32 -24.05
C GLN A 205 -9.71 13.58 -22.95
N ILE A 206 -10.20 14.29 -21.93
CA ILE A 206 -11.00 13.71 -20.83
C ILE A 206 -12.35 13.23 -21.37
N GLU A 207 -12.97 14.01 -22.26
CA GLU A 207 -14.25 13.65 -22.87
C GLU A 207 -14.13 12.38 -23.74
N GLU A 208 -13.04 12.24 -24.50
CA GLU A 208 -12.71 11.01 -25.25
C GLU A 208 -12.49 9.79 -24.33
N GLN A 209 -12.19 10.03 -23.04
CA GLN A 209 -11.98 9.01 -22.03
C GLN A 209 -13.21 8.73 -21.17
N ARG A 210 -14.39 9.31 -21.47
CA ARG A 210 -15.63 9.10 -20.70
C ARG A 210 -15.95 7.64 -20.40
N GLU A 211 -15.86 6.76 -21.40
CA GLU A 211 -16.13 5.33 -21.19
C GLU A 211 -15.12 4.69 -20.22
N SER A 212 -13.87 5.15 -20.21
CA SER A 212 -12.86 4.68 -19.27
C SER A 212 -13.13 5.20 -17.86
N ILE A 213 -13.60 6.44 -17.73
CA ILE A 213 -14.03 7.03 -16.46
C ILE A 213 -15.24 6.28 -15.90
N GLU A 214 -16.23 5.97 -16.74
CA GLU A 214 -17.39 5.16 -16.34
C GLU A 214 -16.96 3.79 -15.80
N ARG A 215 -16.08 3.08 -16.53
CA ARG A 215 -15.54 1.78 -16.07
C ARG A 215 -14.79 1.90 -14.74
N MET A 216 -14.00 2.95 -14.57
CA MET A 216 -13.28 3.23 -13.33
C MET A 216 -14.24 3.50 -12.17
N LEU A 217 -15.25 4.35 -12.36
CA LEU A 217 -16.27 4.66 -11.35
C LEU A 217 -17.07 3.41 -10.97
N LYS A 218 -17.42 2.57 -11.94
CA LYS A 218 -18.10 1.30 -11.67
C LYS A 218 -17.25 0.40 -10.80
N TYR A 219 -15.95 0.32 -11.09
CA TYR A 219 -14.99 -0.46 -10.31
C TYR A 219 -14.85 0.08 -8.88
N GLU A 220 -14.69 1.39 -8.71
CA GLU A 220 -14.62 2.06 -7.39
C GLU A 220 -15.90 1.84 -6.58
N LYS A 221 -17.08 2.01 -7.19
CA LYS A 221 -18.36 1.72 -6.53
C LYS A 221 -18.49 0.26 -6.12
N THR A 222 -17.98 -0.67 -6.92
CA THR A 222 -17.97 -2.10 -6.59
C THR A 222 -17.12 -2.40 -5.36
N ILE A 223 -15.92 -1.82 -5.28
CA ILE A 223 -15.05 -1.97 -4.11
C ILE A 223 -15.69 -1.31 -2.88
N SER A 224 -16.28 -0.12 -3.03
CA SER A 224 -16.98 0.57 -1.94
C SER A 224 -18.13 -0.25 -1.37
N LEU A 225 -18.93 -0.89 -2.23
CA LEU A 225 -19.98 -1.81 -1.80
C LEU A 225 -19.40 -3.01 -1.04
N LEU A 226 -18.35 -3.63 -1.59
CA LEU A 226 -17.66 -4.77 -0.98
C LEU A 226 -17.13 -4.44 0.42
N VAL A 227 -16.49 -3.27 0.57
CA VAL A 227 -16.01 -2.74 1.85
C VAL A 227 -17.15 -2.48 2.83
N THR A 228 -18.28 -1.97 2.34
CA THR A 228 -19.46 -1.70 3.19
C THR A 228 -20.03 -3.00 3.74
N VAL A 229 -20.22 -4.00 2.88
CA VAL A 229 -20.69 -5.34 3.29
C VAL A 229 -19.72 -5.99 4.27
N ALA A 230 -18.41 -5.92 4.02
CA ALA A 230 -17.41 -6.47 4.91
C ALA A 230 -17.38 -5.79 6.29
N LYS A 231 -17.61 -4.47 6.35
CA LYS A 231 -17.75 -3.75 7.61
C LYS A 231 -19.02 -4.14 8.36
N GLU A 232 -20.15 -4.25 7.68
CA GLU A 232 -21.40 -4.70 8.29
C GLU A 232 -21.30 -6.13 8.85
N GLU A 233 -20.61 -7.04 8.15
CA GLU A 233 -20.34 -8.39 8.66
C GLU A 233 -19.40 -8.37 9.88
N ALA A 234 -18.37 -7.53 9.88
CA ALA A 234 -17.47 -7.38 11.03
C ALA A 234 -18.22 -6.86 12.26
N GLU A 235 -19.02 -5.81 12.12
CA GLU A 235 -19.83 -5.24 13.21
C GLU A 235 -20.90 -6.23 13.72
N SER A 236 -21.51 -7.01 12.82
CA SER A 236 -22.46 -8.08 13.17
C SER A 236 -21.77 -9.23 13.93
N SER A 237 -20.54 -9.59 13.54
CA SER A 237 -19.76 -10.63 14.23
C SER A 237 -19.28 -10.19 15.62
N GLU A 238 -18.88 -8.92 15.80
CA GLU A 238 -18.52 -8.36 17.10
C GLU A 238 -19.74 -8.26 18.04
N GLN A 239 -20.93 -7.94 17.50
CA GLN A 239 -22.17 -7.99 18.28
C GLN A 239 -22.51 -9.41 18.72
N ALA A 240 -22.40 -10.39 17.83
CA ALA A 240 -22.67 -11.79 18.15
C ALA A 240 -21.69 -12.37 19.21
N GLU A 241 -20.40 -12.01 19.15
CA GLU A 241 -19.43 -12.42 20.18
C GLU A 241 -19.67 -11.71 21.53
N SER A 242 -20.16 -10.46 21.52
CA SER A 242 -20.54 -9.73 22.72
C SER A 242 -21.80 -10.28 23.40
N GLU A 243 -22.76 -10.79 22.61
CA GLU A 243 -23.98 -11.42 23.10
C GLU A 243 -23.72 -12.85 23.63
N ASP A 244 -22.88 -13.65 22.97
CA ASP A 244 -22.47 -14.98 23.45
C ASP A 244 -21.65 -14.90 24.75
N SER A 245 -20.82 -13.86 24.89
CA SER A 245 -20.09 -13.58 26.14
C SER A 245 -21.02 -13.12 27.27
N ALA A 246 -22.10 -12.39 26.97
CA ALA A 246 -23.09 -11.96 27.95
C ALA A 246 -24.05 -13.09 28.37
N GLU A 247 -24.37 -14.04 27.48
CA GLU A 247 -25.15 -15.24 27.82
C GLU A 247 -24.35 -16.27 28.64
N GLN A 248 -23.02 -16.36 28.44
CA GLN A 248 -22.16 -17.22 29.27
C GLN A 248 -21.99 -16.68 30.71
N GLU A 249 -21.88 -15.37 30.92
CA GLU A 249 -21.88 -14.81 32.29
C GLU A 249 -23.27 -14.84 32.96
N GLY A 250 -24.35 -14.84 32.17
CA GLY A 250 -25.73 -14.96 32.67
C GLY A 250 -26.13 -16.38 33.11
N SER A 251 -25.48 -17.42 32.58
CA SER A 251 -25.81 -18.82 32.91
C SER A 251 -25.05 -19.38 34.13
N GLU A 252 -24.00 -18.71 34.63
CA GLU A 252 -23.22 -19.21 35.77
C GLU A 252 -23.76 -18.80 37.16
N ASN A 253 -24.89 -18.09 37.24
CA ASN A 253 -25.42 -17.58 38.52
C ASN A 253 -26.86 -18.02 38.89
N THR A 254 -27.38 -19.08 38.26
CA THR A 254 -28.66 -19.71 38.65
C THR A 254 -28.54 -21.23 38.72
N ASP A 255 -27.67 -21.73 39.61
CA ASP A 255 -27.82 -23.07 40.18
C ASP A 255 -27.00 -23.16 41.48
N ASN A 256 -27.45 -22.47 42.54
CA ASN A 256 -27.30 -23.06 43.86
C ASN A 256 -28.32 -22.55 44.88
N ASP A 257 -28.90 -23.53 45.59
CA ASP A 257 -29.62 -23.43 46.86
C ASP A 257 -31.03 -22.85 46.87
N ASN A 258 -32.00 -23.70 46.51
CA ASN A 258 -33.27 -23.74 47.24
C ASN A 258 -33.85 -25.17 47.33
N GLU A 259 -33.36 -25.98 48.27
CA GLU A 259 -34.16 -27.04 48.89
C GLU A 259 -34.02 -26.96 50.41
N GLU A 260 -35.02 -26.38 51.07
CA GLU A 260 -35.25 -26.53 52.50
C GLU A 260 -36.56 -27.29 52.73
N THR A 261 -36.57 -28.11 53.78
CA THR A 261 -37.70 -28.71 54.54
C THR A 261 -38.19 -30.09 54.03
N THR A 262 -38.45 -31.13 54.83
CA THR A 262 -38.53 -31.33 56.30
C THR A 262 -38.80 -32.82 56.67
N THR A 263 -38.11 -33.31 57.72
CA THR A 263 -38.54 -34.19 58.86
C THR A 263 -38.94 -35.69 58.78
N THR A 264 -38.34 -36.47 59.73
CA THR A 264 -38.85 -37.62 60.56
C THR A 264 -39.16 -38.97 59.87
N ASP A 265 -39.02 -40.18 60.44
CA ASP A 265 -38.63 -40.77 61.75
C ASP A 265 -38.64 -42.33 61.57
N GLY A 266 -37.79 -43.07 62.29
CA GLY A 266 -38.12 -44.40 62.84
C GLY A 266 -37.78 -45.71 62.10
N GLY A 267 -36.99 -46.57 62.78
CA GLY A 267 -37.08 -48.05 62.82
C GLY A 267 -36.29 -48.83 61.75
N ASP A 268 -35.14 -49.44 62.05
CA ASP A 268 -34.97 -50.78 62.66
C ASP A 268 -35.47 -51.93 61.76
N ASP A 269 -34.53 -52.68 61.16
CA ASP A 269 -34.50 -54.14 61.26
C ASP A 269 -33.24 -54.71 60.57
N THR A 270 -32.49 -55.46 61.37
CA THR A 270 -31.51 -56.49 61.02
C THR A 270 -32.02 -57.50 59.99
N ASP A 271 -31.14 -58.04 59.13
CA ASP A 271 -30.66 -59.43 59.21
C ASP A 271 -29.98 -59.90 57.88
N ASP A 272 -28.93 -60.71 58.07
CA ASP A 272 -28.34 -61.79 57.23
C ASP A 272 -28.33 -61.68 55.68
N SER A 273 -27.32 -62.14 54.93
CA SER A 273 -26.21 -63.05 55.17
C SER A 273 -25.42 -63.20 53.85
N GLN A 274 -24.12 -63.50 53.97
CA GLN A 274 -23.29 -64.35 53.10
C GLN A 274 -23.06 -63.91 51.63
N ALA A 275 -21.84 -63.91 51.07
CA ALA A 275 -20.59 -64.60 51.38
C ALA A 275 -19.38 -63.80 50.87
#